data_AF-A0A8S9S461-F1
#
_entry.id   AF-A0A8S9S461-F1
#
_cell.length_a   1.000
_cell.length_b   1.000
_cell.length_c   1.000
_cell.angle_alpha   90.00
_cell.angle_beta   90.00
_cell.angle_gamma   90.00
#
_symmetry.space_group_name_H-M   'P 1'
#
loop_
_entity.id
_entity.type
_entity.pdbx_description
1 polymer ?
#
loop_
_entity_poly.entity_id
_entity_poly.type
_entity_poly.pdbx_seq_one_letter_code
_entity_poly.pdbx_strand_id
1 'polypeptide(L)'
;VGQCRCDDQTKGVIMTLMMSVKSACELGWFTQRESQQLLALVDSMLTSFTGSENVPSSPTPNGSVSLIPQVMERFYPFLKLGHILVSSEADVESFALAKPFHISKNIVEHSPRPRPRVGLFVFRTDDISNSSCIIHPQEVSFSLNGRGVDKRHISSMDSRPQRPTNLYNMLVHGTNLLQTLGCSGGCYFIVIALLHDTTPSVYPSLKDYVNESDSAAAIIDPPSIIADDK
;
A
#
# COMPACT_ATOMS: atom_id res chain seq x y z
N VAL A 1 34.70 21.78 2.24
CA VAL A 1 34.78 20.68 3.23
C VAL A 1 33.44 19.97 3.20
N GLY A 2 33.44 18.70 2.80
CA GLY A 2 32.25 17.97 2.34
C GLY A 2 31.25 17.70 3.47
N GLN A 3 30.00 18.06 3.20
CA GLN A 3 28.85 17.75 4.05
C GLN A 3 28.55 16.25 3.89
N CYS A 4 28.76 15.48 4.95
CA CYS A 4 28.54 14.04 4.98
C CYS A 4 27.03 13.76 4.82
N ARG A 5 26.62 13.33 3.63
CA ARG A 5 25.31 12.70 3.40
C ARG A 5 25.29 11.33 4.11
N CYS A 6 25.17 11.35 5.43
CA CYS A 6 24.52 10.25 6.16
C CYS A 6 22.99 10.41 5.96
N ASP A 7 22.57 10.40 4.70
CA ASP A 7 21.19 10.61 4.24
C ASP A 7 20.39 9.32 4.48
N ASP A 8 19.07 9.47 4.61
CA ASP A 8 18.09 8.49 5.13
C ASP A 8 18.13 7.06 4.55
N GLN A 9 18.79 6.85 3.42
CA GLN A 9 19.07 5.54 2.85
C GLN A 9 19.83 4.63 3.82
N THR A 10 20.85 5.15 4.52
CA THR A 10 21.65 4.35 5.47
C THR A 10 20.80 3.94 6.68
N LYS A 11 19.93 4.84 7.17
CA LYS A 11 18.97 4.53 8.24
C LYS A 11 17.99 3.45 7.81
N GLY A 12 17.45 3.54 6.59
CA GLY A 12 16.54 2.54 6.03
C GLY A 12 17.16 1.15 5.93
N VAL A 13 18.42 1.05 5.49
CA VAL A 13 19.17 -0.22 5.44
C VAL A 13 19.39 -0.80 6.84
N ILE A 14 19.78 0.03 7.81
CA ILE A 14 19.99 -0.43 9.19
C ILE A 14 18.68 -0.91 9.81
N MET A 15 17.58 -0.19 9.64
CA MET A 15 16.28 -0.62 10.13
C MET A 15 15.79 -1.91 9.48
N THR A 16 15.99 -2.05 8.17
CA THR A 16 15.68 -3.30 7.44
C THR A 16 16.43 -4.48 8.04
N LEU A 17 17.72 -4.31 8.36
CA LEU A 17 18.52 -5.33 9.02
C LEU A 17 17.98 -5.67 10.42
N MET A 18 17.70 -4.66 11.24
CA MET A 18 17.17 -4.85 12.61
C MET A 18 15.83 -5.59 12.61
N MET A 19 14.93 -5.26 11.69
CA MET A 19 13.65 -5.94 11.54
C MET A 19 13.79 -7.39 11.06
N SER A 20 14.80 -7.67 10.23
CA SER A 20 15.11 -9.03 9.79
C SER A 20 15.62 -9.88 10.97
N VAL A 21 16.48 -9.31 11.83
CA VAL A 21 16.95 -9.95 13.06
C VAL A 21 15.78 -10.23 14.01
N LYS A 22 14.89 -9.25 14.21
CA LYS A 22 13.68 -9.40 15.02
C LYS A 22 12.81 -10.57 14.53
N SER A 23 12.52 -10.60 13.24
CA SER A 23 11.71 -11.66 12.62
C SER A 23 12.37 -13.03 12.77
N ALA A 24 13.69 -13.13 12.60
CA ALA A 24 14.42 -14.38 12.78
C ALA A 24 14.37 -14.89 14.24
N CYS A 25 14.40 -13.98 15.22
CA CYS A 25 14.19 -14.32 16.63
C CYS A 25 12.79 -14.86 16.90
N GLU A 26 11.74 -14.21 16.37
CA GLU A 26 10.34 -14.64 16.51
C GLU A 26 10.07 -16.00 15.83
N LEU A 27 10.80 -16.30 14.75
CA LEU A 27 10.73 -17.58 14.04
C LEU A 27 11.58 -18.69 14.68
N GLY A 28 12.25 -18.43 15.80
CA GLY A 28 13.04 -19.42 16.53
C GLY A 28 14.34 -19.82 15.83
N TRP A 29 14.94 -18.94 15.02
CA TRP A 29 16.23 -19.22 14.36
C TRP A 29 17.41 -19.21 15.32
N PHE A 30 17.24 -18.60 16.49
CA PHE A 30 18.24 -18.51 17.54
C PHE A 30 17.73 -19.19 18.81
N THR A 31 18.64 -19.55 19.71
CA THR A 31 18.24 -20.03 21.04
C THR A 31 17.51 -18.92 21.81
N GLN A 32 16.77 -19.29 22.86
CA GLN A 32 16.03 -18.31 23.67
C GLN A 32 16.94 -17.21 24.23
N ARG A 33 18.15 -17.58 24.69
CA ARG A 33 19.14 -16.62 25.23
C ARG A 33 19.65 -15.67 24.15
N GLU A 34 20.03 -16.20 22.99
CA GLU A 34 20.52 -15.40 21.85
C GLU A 34 19.43 -14.47 21.32
N SER A 35 18.19 -14.97 21.20
CA SER A 35 17.03 -14.19 20.78
C SER A 35 16.80 -12.99 21.72
N GLN A 36 16.88 -13.20 23.04
CA GLN A 36 16.74 -12.10 24.00
C GLN A 36 17.83 -11.03 23.86
N GLN A 37 19.08 -11.44 23.65
CA GLN A 37 20.20 -10.52 23.46
C GLN A 37 20.10 -9.74 22.14
N LEU A 38 19.73 -10.43 21.06
CA LEU A 38 19.55 -9.82 19.75
C LEU A 38 18.36 -8.85 19.73
N LEU A 39 17.24 -9.22 20.37
CA LEU A 39 16.08 -8.34 20.49
C LEU A 39 16.40 -7.09 21.31
N ALA A 40 17.13 -7.21 22.42
CA ALA A 40 17.56 -6.06 23.20
C ALA A 40 18.47 -5.10 22.41
N LEU A 41 19.37 -5.65 21.57
CA LEU A 41 20.22 -4.85 20.68
C LEU A 41 19.40 -4.14 19.59
N VAL A 42 18.44 -4.88 19.00
CA VAL A 42 17.51 -4.37 17.99
C VAL A 42 16.69 -3.22 18.57
N ASP A 43 16.08 -3.39 19.74
CA ASP A 43 15.27 -2.35 20.39
C ASP A 43 16.10 -1.13 20.76
N SER A 44 17.33 -1.32 21.26
CA SER A 44 18.26 -0.23 21.54
C SER A 44 18.67 0.55 20.28
N MET A 45 18.84 -0.13 19.14
CA MET A 45 19.14 0.56 17.89
C MET A 45 17.90 1.24 17.31
N LEU A 46 16.75 0.58 17.28
CA LEU A 46 15.50 1.17 16.76
C LEU A 46 15.13 2.44 17.54
N THR A 47 15.19 2.42 18.87
CA THR A 47 14.95 3.60 19.71
C THR A 47 15.90 4.76 19.45
N SER A 48 17.13 4.48 18.99
CA SER A 48 18.08 5.54 18.58
C SER A 48 17.74 6.19 17.24
N PHE A 49 16.94 5.52 16.40
CA PHE A 49 16.49 6.02 15.11
C PHE A 49 15.06 6.58 15.13
N THR A 50 14.19 6.03 15.97
CA THR A 50 12.83 6.52 16.22
C THR A 50 12.86 7.40 17.46
N GLY A 51 13.01 8.71 17.31
CA GLY A 51 13.01 9.62 18.45
C GLY A 51 11.80 9.38 19.35
N SER A 52 12.06 9.09 20.63
CA SER A 52 11.10 8.96 21.74
C SER A 52 9.83 8.12 21.50
N GLU A 53 9.89 6.87 21.96
CA GLU A 53 8.82 6.06 22.56
C GLU A 53 7.37 6.26 22.07
N ASN A 54 6.97 5.52 21.05
CA ASN A 54 5.56 5.27 20.75
C ASN A 54 5.21 3.79 20.97
N VAL A 55 4.34 3.60 21.96
CA VAL A 55 3.72 2.34 22.37
C VAL A 55 3.04 1.68 21.16
N PRO A 56 3.18 0.36 20.92
CA PRO A 56 2.42 -0.32 19.87
C PRO A 56 0.93 -0.28 20.23
N SER A 57 0.16 0.50 19.49
CA SER A 57 -1.29 0.52 19.59
C SER A 57 -1.84 -0.85 19.19
N SER A 58 -2.51 -1.49 20.15
CA SER A 58 -3.22 -2.75 19.94
C SER A 58 -4.24 -2.60 18.79
N PRO A 59 -4.37 -3.58 17.89
CA PRO A 59 -5.31 -3.49 16.77
C PRO A 59 -6.73 -3.50 17.33
N THR A 60 -7.48 -2.43 17.10
CA THR A 60 -8.90 -2.38 17.47
C THR A 60 -9.70 -3.33 16.58
N PRO A 61 -10.62 -4.15 17.14
CA PRO A 61 -11.19 -5.30 16.41
C PRO A 61 -12.13 -4.93 15.25
N ASN A 62 -12.54 -3.67 15.18
CA ASN A 62 -13.43 -3.13 14.14
C ASN A 62 -12.70 -2.15 13.20
N GLY A 63 -11.36 -2.19 13.21
CA GLY A 63 -10.43 -1.24 12.57
C GLY A 63 -10.50 -1.19 11.05
N SER A 64 -9.48 -0.59 10.44
CA SER A 64 -9.42 -0.16 9.03
C SER A 64 -9.76 -1.24 7.99
N VAL A 65 -9.74 -2.53 8.37
CA VAL A 65 -10.27 -3.66 7.60
C VAL A 65 -11.73 -3.46 7.18
N SER A 66 -12.57 -2.87 8.03
CA SER A 66 -13.99 -2.62 7.75
C SER A 66 -14.22 -1.60 6.62
N LEU A 67 -13.21 -0.79 6.29
CA LEU A 67 -13.26 0.18 5.19
C LEU A 67 -12.97 -0.45 3.83
N ILE A 68 -12.33 -1.63 3.80
CA ILE A 68 -11.94 -2.30 2.56
C ILE A 68 -13.11 -2.44 1.57
N PRO A 69 -14.30 -2.97 1.95
CA PRO A 69 -15.37 -3.16 0.98
C PRO A 69 -15.80 -1.85 0.30
N GLN A 70 -15.85 -0.75 1.06
CA GLN A 70 -16.20 0.57 0.55
C GLN A 70 -15.14 1.10 -0.44
N VAL A 71 -13.86 0.96 -0.09
CA VAL A 71 -12.74 1.35 -0.97
C VAL A 71 -12.73 0.50 -2.25
N MET A 72 -12.94 -0.82 -2.13
CA MET A 72 -12.97 -1.74 -3.26
C MET A 72 -14.13 -1.44 -4.21
N GLU A 73 -15.35 -1.28 -3.70
CA GLU A 73 -16.53 -0.98 -4.52
C GLU A 73 -16.37 0.35 -5.26
N ARG A 74 -15.86 1.38 -4.58
CA ARG A 74 -15.74 2.72 -5.15
C ARG A 74 -14.61 2.86 -6.15
N PHE A 75 -13.40 2.40 -5.80
CA PHE A 75 -12.19 2.70 -6.58
C PHE A 75 -11.70 1.51 -7.41
N TYR A 76 -12.15 0.30 -7.10
CA TYR A 76 -11.74 -0.93 -7.77
C TYR A 76 -12.95 -1.82 -8.15
N PRO A 77 -13.99 -1.31 -8.84
CA PRO A 77 -15.25 -2.01 -9.04
C PRO A 77 -15.15 -3.31 -9.84
N PHE A 78 -14.04 -3.52 -10.55
CA PHE A 78 -13.76 -4.73 -11.34
C PHE A 78 -12.79 -5.69 -10.65
N LEU A 79 -12.46 -5.45 -9.37
CA LEU A 79 -11.60 -6.32 -8.58
C LEU A 79 -12.37 -6.85 -7.37
N LYS A 80 -12.33 -8.17 -7.20
CA LYS A 80 -12.81 -8.82 -5.98
C LYS A 80 -11.63 -9.13 -5.08
N LEU A 81 -11.68 -8.64 -3.85
CA LEU A 81 -10.71 -8.98 -2.83
C LEU A 81 -10.95 -10.44 -2.37
N GLY A 82 -9.88 -11.23 -2.39
CA GLY A 82 -9.83 -12.57 -1.85
C GLY A 82 -9.21 -12.59 -0.44
N HIS A 83 -8.44 -13.63 -0.16
CA HIS A 83 -7.77 -13.80 1.13
C HIS A 83 -6.72 -12.70 1.36
N ILE A 84 -6.80 -12.03 2.52
CA ILE A 84 -5.77 -11.10 3.01
C ILE A 84 -4.61 -11.92 3.54
N LEU A 85 -3.43 -11.70 2.98
CA LEU A 85 -2.20 -12.41 3.31
C LEU A 85 -1.44 -11.70 4.43
N VAL A 86 -1.46 -10.37 4.42
CA VAL A 86 -0.94 -9.52 5.48
C VAL A 86 -1.59 -8.15 5.42
N SER A 87 -1.80 -7.52 6.57
CA SER A 87 -2.29 -6.15 6.68
C SER A 87 -1.58 -5.40 7.79
N SER A 88 -1.49 -4.08 7.71
CA SER A 88 -0.99 -3.24 8.81
C SER A 88 -1.61 -1.85 8.74
N GLU A 89 -1.86 -1.28 9.91
CA GLU A 89 -2.07 0.15 10.05
C GLU A 89 -0.70 0.83 10.14
N ALA A 90 -0.57 1.98 9.49
CA ALA A 90 0.52 2.92 9.67
C ALA A 90 -0.11 4.23 10.14
N ASP A 91 0.19 4.63 11.37
CA ASP A 91 -0.20 5.93 11.90
C ASP A 91 0.77 7.03 11.44
N VAL A 92 0.53 8.25 11.89
CA VAL A 92 1.27 9.46 11.48
C VAL A 92 2.76 9.38 11.82
N GLU A 93 3.13 8.61 12.86
CA GLU A 93 4.47 8.58 13.46
C GLU A 93 5.22 7.28 13.18
N SER A 94 4.57 6.32 12.50
CA SER A 94 5.15 5.04 12.10
C SER A 94 6.29 5.25 11.10
N PHE A 95 7.54 5.18 11.58
CA PHE A 95 8.73 5.36 10.74
C PHE A 95 9.20 4.06 10.05
N ALA A 96 8.97 2.90 10.66
CA ALA A 96 9.33 1.62 10.07
C ALA A 96 8.45 0.48 10.55
N LEU A 97 8.02 -0.33 9.60
CA LEU A 97 7.25 -1.55 9.84
C LEU A 97 7.88 -2.68 9.03
N ALA A 98 8.02 -3.85 9.65
CA ALA A 98 8.22 -5.08 8.89
C ALA A 98 7.25 -6.13 9.39
N LYS A 99 6.56 -6.79 8.45
CA LYS A 99 5.54 -7.76 8.76
C LYS A 99 5.77 -9.04 7.96
N PRO A 100 6.12 -10.16 8.62
CA PRO A 100 6.29 -11.42 7.93
C PRO A 100 4.93 -12.00 7.54
N PHE A 101 4.89 -12.71 6.41
CA PHE A 101 3.73 -13.45 5.96
C PHE A 101 4.12 -14.67 5.14
N HIS A 102 3.25 -15.67 5.09
CA HIS A 102 3.57 -16.95 4.48
C HIS A 102 2.78 -17.17 3.19
N ILE A 103 3.48 -17.58 2.11
CA ILE A 103 2.88 -18.00 0.84
C ILE A 103 3.09 -19.50 0.67
N SER A 104 1.98 -20.25 0.75
CA SER A 104 1.99 -21.68 0.44
C SER A 104 1.96 -21.91 -1.08
N LYS A 105 2.47 -23.07 -1.53
CA LYS A 105 2.43 -23.46 -2.95
C LYS A 105 1.01 -23.52 -3.51
N ASN A 106 0.06 -23.94 -2.67
CA ASN A 106 -1.33 -24.17 -3.05
C ASN A 106 -2.07 -22.89 -3.45
N ILE A 107 -1.70 -21.74 -2.87
CA ILE A 107 -2.33 -20.45 -3.19
C ILE A 107 -2.08 -20.07 -4.66
N VAL A 108 -0.90 -20.41 -5.19
CA VAL A 108 -0.49 -20.06 -6.56
C VAL A 108 -0.79 -21.17 -7.56
N GLU A 109 -0.65 -22.43 -7.16
CA GLU A 109 -0.72 -23.59 -8.07
C GLU A 109 -2.13 -24.17 -8.23
N HIS A 110 -2.96 -24.16 -7.18
CA HIS A 110 -4.30 -24.78 -7.19
C HIS A 110 -5.45 -23.79 -7.39
N SER A 111 -5.14 -22.53 -7.68
CA SER A 111 -6.19 -21.54 -7.95
C SER A 111 -6.84 -21.72 -9.33
N PRO A 112 -8.17 -21.53 -9.44
CA PRO A 112 -8.87 -21.55 -10.73
C PRO A 112 -8.26 -20.55 -11.72
N ARG A 113 -8.27 -20.84 -13.03
CA ARG A 113 -7.86 -19.88 -14.05
C ARG A 113 -9.00 -18.88 -14.34
N PRO A 114 -8.71 -17.57 -14.52
CA PRO A 114 -7.39 -16.93 -14.43
C PRO A 114 -6.88 -16.87 -12.99
N ARG A 115 -5.57 -17.11 -12.81
CA ARG A 115 -4.96 -17.16 -11.47
C ARG A 115 -5.17 -15.82 -10.73
N PRO A 116 -5.48 -15.85 -9.43
CA PRO A 116 -5.53 -14.64 -8.64
C PRO A 116 -4.18 -13.93 -8.67
N ARG A 117 -4.24 -12.61 -8.72
CA ARG A 117 -3.05 -11.76 -8.57
C ARG A 117 -2.83 -11.53 -7.08
N VAL A 118 -1.58 -11.52 -6.65
CA VAL A 118 -1.24 -11.01 -5.30
C VAL A 118 -0.97 -9.53 -5.44
N GLY A 119 -1.79 -8.70 -4.80
CA GLY A 119 -1.73 -7.24 -4.94
C GLY A 119 -1.41 -6.53 -3.63
N LEU A 120 -0.55 -5.51 -3.69
CA LEU A 120 -0.39 -4.50 -2.63
C LEU A 120 -1.44 -3.41 -2.78
N PHE A 121 -2.23 -3.22 -1.73
CA PHE A 121 -3.18 -2.14 -1.53
C PHE A 121 -2.68 -1.21 -0.44
N VAL A 122 -2.81 0.09 -0.70
CA VAL A 122 -2.55 1.11 0.30
C VAL A 122 -3.67 2.13 0.16
N PHE A 123 -4.34 2.46 1.25
CA PHE A 123 -5.31 3.54 1.26
C PHE A 123 -5.30 4.29 2.58
N ARG A 124 -5.61 5.59 2.52
CA ARG A 124 -5.75 6.48 3.67
C ARG A 124 -7.09 6.21 4.35
N THR A 125 -7.10 6.13 5.68
CA THR A 125 -8.26 5.67 6.45
C THR A 125 -9.09 6.81 7.04
N ASP A 126 -8.52 8.01 7.10
CA ASP A 126 -9.14 9.24 7.61
C ASP A 126 -10.23 9.81 6.68
N ASP A 127 -10.03 9.69 5.36
CA ASP A 127 -10.95 10.19 4.35
C ASP A 127 -10.91 9.29 3.11
N ILE A 128 -11.94 8.44 2.98
CA ILE A 128 -12.18 7.56 1.82
C ILE A 128 -13.19 8.15 0.81
N SER A 129 -13.55 9.43 0.97
CA SER A 129 -14.58 10.08 0.13
C SER A 129 -14.10 10.40 -1.27
N ASN A 130 -12.77 10.54 -1.47
CA ASN A 130 -12.15 10.89 -2.75
C ASN A 130 -11.01 9.92 -3.10
N SER A 131 -10.70 9.83 -4.38
CA SER A 131 -9.58 9.10 -4.97
C SER A 131 -8.21 9.44 -4.39
N SER A 132 -8.06 10.59 -3.69
CA SER A 132 -6.85 10.92 -2.95
C SER A 132 -6.51 9.87 -1.89
N CYS A 133 -7.50 9.13 -1.38
CA CYS A 133 -7.27 8.09 -0.39
C CYS A 133 -6.41 6.93 -0.91
N ILE A 134 -6.33 6.70 -2.22
CA ILE A 134 -5.51 5.62 -2.82
C ILE A 134 -4.20 6.13 -3.44
N ILE A 135 -3.81 7.36 -3.13
CA ILE A 135 -2.50 7.90 -3.48
C ILE A 135 -1.43 7.28 -2.56
N HIS A 136 -0.24 7.05 -3.10
CA HIS A 136 0.90 6.57 -2.32
C HIS A 136 1.35 7.61 -1.27
N PRO A 137 1.62 7.20 0.00
CA PRO A 137 2.11 8.13 1.02
C PRO A 137 3.46 8.74 0.63
N GLN A 138 3.58 10.08 0.68
CA GLN A 138 4.66 10.80 -0.01
C GLN A 138 6.07 10.50 0.50
N GLU A 139 6.22 10.18 1.77
CA GLU A 139 7.52 9.94 2.40
C GLU A 139 7.70 8.47 2.80
N VAL A 140 6.96 7.56 2.17
CA VAL A 140 7.00 6.13 2.47
C VAL A 140 7.58 5.33 1.31
N SER A 141 8.42 4.35 1.61
CA SER A 141 8.88 3.32 0.68
C SER A 141 8.41 1.95 1.13
N PHE A 142 7.85 1.19 0.19
CA PHE A 142 7.50 -0.22 0.36
C PHE A 142 8.55 -1.10 -0.29
N SER A 143 9.01 -2.12 0.44
CA SER A 143 9.82 -3.19 -0.10
C SER A 143 9.28 -4.55 0.32
N LEU A 144 9.57 -5.55 -0.49
CA LEU A 144 9.19 -6.93 -0.29
C LEU A 144 10.43 -7.80 -0.44
N ASN A 145 10.76 -8.55 0.60
CA ASN A 145 11.97 -9.37 0.66
C ASN A 145 13.24 -8.56 0.34
N GLY A 146 13.34 -7.34 0.88
CA GLY A 146 14.45 -6.42 0.65
C GLY A 146 14.47 -5.74 -0.73
N ARG A 147 13.51 -6.01 -1.63
CA ARG A 147 13.41 -5.37 -2.95
C ARG A 147 12.32 -4.30 -2.96
N GLY A 148 12.63 -3.10 -3.41
CA GLY A 148 11.66 -2.01 -3.56
C GLY A 148 10.49 -2.42 -4.47
N VAL A 149 9.27 -2.11 -4.05
CA VAL A 149 8.06 -2.36 -4.84
C VAL A 149 7.93 -1.27 -5.90
N ASP A 150 7.63 -1.67 -7.14
CA ASP A 150 7.51 -0.73 -8.27
C ASP A 150 6.49 0.38 -8.00
N LYS A 151 6.87 1.63 -8.31
CA LYS A 151 6.10 2.87 -8.08
C LYS A 151 5.65 3.15 -6.64
N ARG A 152 6.21 2.39 -5.69
CA ARG A 152 5.89 2.42 -4.26
C ARG A 152 7.13 2.75 -3.42
N HIS A 153 8.13 3.37 -4.04
CA HIS A 153 9.39 3.80 -3.45
C HIS A 153 9.56 5.31 -3.65
N ILE A 154 10.16 6.02 -2.69
CA ILE A 154 10.25 7.50 -2.70
C ILE A 154 10.88 8.04 -4.00
N SER A 155 11.87 7.33 -4.55
CA SER A 155 12.56 7.77 -5.78
C SER A 155 11.78 7.52 -7.10
N SER A 156 10.67 6.78 -7.07
CA SER A 156 9.91 6.38 -8.27
C SER A 156 8.38 6.43 -8.09
N MET A 157 7.91 7.08 -7.03
CA MET A 157 6.50 7.14 -6.66
C MET A 157 5.64 7.91 -7.69
N ASP A 158 4.45 7.37 -7.96
CA ASP A 158 3.40 8.06 -8.72
C ASP A 158 2.53 8.87 -7.75
N SER A 159 2.31 10.15 -8.04
CA SER A 159 1.48 11.06 -7.24
C SER A 159 -0.02 10.92 -7.50
N ARG A 160 -0.41 10.09 -8.48
CA ARG A 160 -1.82 9.85 -8.83
C ARG A 160 -2.42 8.72 -8.00
N PRO A 161 -3.77 8.64 -7.94
CA PRO A 161 -4.48 7.47 -7.43
C PRO A 161 -3.94 6.18 -8.04
N GLN A 162 -3.44 5.26 -7.22
CA GLN A 162 -2.71 4.08 -7.72
C GLN A 162 -3.58 2.83 -7.70
N ARG A 163 -3.47 2.01 -8.75
CA ARG A 163 -4.02 0.65 -8.74
C ARG A 163 -3.25 -0.26 -7.78
N PRO A 164 -3.81 -1.42 -7.40
CA PRO A 164 -3.09 -2.39 -6.60
C PRO A 164 -1.85 -2.88 -7.34
N THR A 165 -0.69 -2.87 -6.69
CA THR A 165 0.58 -3.25 -7.33
C THR A 165 0.70 -4.77 -7.35
N ASN A 166 0.91 -5.36 -8.53
CA ASN A 166 1.09 -6.81 -8.65
C ASN A 166 2.46 -7.24 -8.09
N LEU A 167 2.45 -8.14 -7.12
CA LEU A 167 3.64 -8.61 -6.41
C LEU A 167 4.14 -9.99 -6.89
N TYR A 168 3.50 -10.62 -7.87
CA TYR A 168 3.76 -12.02 -8.23
C TYR A 168 5.25 -12.34 -8.46
N ASN A 169 5.97 -11.45 -9.14
CA ASN A 169 7.38 -11.64 -9.47
C ASN A 169 8.34 -11.37 -8.28
N MET A 170 7.82 -10.90 -7.15
CA MET A 170 8.60 -10.53 -5.97
C MET A 170 8.48 -11.56 -4.83
N LEU A 171 7.45 -12.40 -4.86
CA LEU A 171 7.13 -13.37 -3.82
C LEU A 171 7.98 -14.63 -3.95
N VAL A 172 8.28 -15.24 -2.80
CA VAL A 172 8.88 -16.56 -2.69
C VAL A 172 7.91 -17.53 -2.00
N HIS A 173 8.05 -18.83 -2.27
CA HIS A 173 7.35 -19.82 -1.46
C HIS A 173 7.92 -19.85 -0.05
N GLY A 174 7.04 -19.93 0.95
CA GLY A 174 7.43 -19.84 2.34
C GLY A 174 7.26 -18.42 2.91
N THR A 175 8.17 -18.05 3.80
CA THR A 175 8.11 -16.76 4.49
C THR A 175 8.58 -15.64 3.58
N ASN A 176 7.75 -14.59 3.49
CA ASN A 176 8.03 -13.33 2.85
C ASN A 176 7.99 -12.23 3.91
N LEU A 177 8.66 -11.11 3.65
CA LEU A 177 8.72 -9.96 4.55
C LEU A 177 8.28 -8.70 3.82
N LEU A 178 7.12 -8.16 4.19
CA LEU A 178 6.71 -6.81 3.80
C LEU A 178 7.43 -5.81 4.69
N GLN A 179 8.00 -4.77 4.10
CA GLN A 179 8.73 -3.73 4.80
C GLN A 179 8.23 -2.37 4.33
N THR A 180 8.02 -1.48 5.27
CA THR A 180 7.58 -0.10 5.07
C THR A 180 8.56 0.79 5.80
N LEU A 181 9.07 1.81 5.13
CA LEU A 181 10.05 2.76 5.68
C LEU A 181 9.61 4.19 5.38
N GLY A 182 9.68 5.06 6.38
CA GLY A 182 9.38 6.49 6.30
C GLY A 182 8.06 6.88 6.94
N CYS A 183 7.79 8.18 6.98
CA CYS A 183 6.65 8.76 7.68
C CYS A 183 5.46 8.92 6.73
N SER A 184 4.30 8.47 7.18
CA SER A 184 3.09 8.46 6.33
C SER A 184 2.42 9.84 6.21
N GLY A 185 2.61 10.72 7.21
CA GLY A 185 1.92 12.01 7.29
C GLY A 185 0.39 11.89 7.42
N GLY A 186 -0.12 10.71 7.76
CA GLY A 186 -1.55 10.40 7.85
C GLY A 186 -1.80 8.94 8.23
N CYS A 187 -3.04 8.57 8.51
CA CYS A 187 -3.37 7.18 8.82
C CYS A 187 -3.61 6.38 7.55
N TYR A 188 -2.83 5.33 7.33
CA TYR A 188 -2.96 4.44 6.18
C TYR A 188 -3.17 3.00 6.59
N PHE A 189 -3.90 2.29 5.74
CA PHE A 189 -4.03 0.85 5.80
C PHE A 189 -3.30 0.21 4.61
N ILE A 190 -2.38 -0.69 4.94
CA ILE A 190 -1.52 -1.40 4.00
C ILE A 190 -1.97 -2.84 3.99
N VAL A 191 -2.29 -3.40 2.83
CA VAL A 191 -2.84 -4.75 2.69
C VAL A 191 -2.19 -5.46 1.51
N ILE A 192 -1.73 -6.69 1.71
CA ILE A 192 -1.42 -7.62 0.62
C ILE A 192 -2.50 -8.69 0.63
N ALA A 193 -3.15 -8.89 -0.52
CA ALA A 193 -4.24 -9.83 -0.65
C ALA A 193 -4.26 -10.50 -2.03
N LEU A 194 -5.02 -11.60 -2.12
CA LEU A 194 -5.43 -12.18 -3.39
C LEU A 194 -6.46 -11.31 -4.09
N LEU A 195 -6.36 -11.23 -5.40
CA LEU A 195 -7.25 -10.45 -6.26
C LEU A 195 -7.76 -11.26 -7.42
N HIS A 196 -9.04 -11.12 -7.67
CA HIS A 196 -9.71 -11.72 -8.80
C HIS A 196 -10.30 -10.60 -9.68
N ASP A 197 -10.01 -10.67 -10.96
CA ASP A 197 -10.69 -9.82 -11.94
C ASP A 197 -12.16 -10.25 -12.00
N THR A 198 -13.07 -9.28 -11.91
CA THR A 198 -14.51 -9.51 -12.05
C THR A 198 -14.95 -8.92 -13.38
N THR A 199 -15.59 -9.72 -14.22
CA THR A 199 -16.28 -9.20 -15.40
C THR A 199 -17.54 -8.48 -14.93
N PRO A 200 -17.74 -7.20 -15.28
CA PRO A 200 -18.97 -6.51 -14.92
C PRO A 200 -20.17 -7.15 -15.60
N SER A 201 -21.23 -7.44 -14.85
CA SER A 201 -22.54 -7.81 -15.42
C SER A 201 -23.28 -6.58 -15.97
N VAL A 202 -22.97 -5.40 -15.42
CA VAL A 202 -23.46 -4.07 -15.78
C VAL A 202 -22.31 -3.10 -15.57
N TYR A 203 -22.04 -2.22 -16.52
CA TYR A 203 -21.04 -1.16 -16.34
C TYR A 203 -21.52 -0.24 -15.22
N PRO A 204 -20.79 -0.11 -14.09
CA PRO A 204 -21.17 0.81 -13.03
C PRO A 204 -21.16 2.24 -13.59
N SER A 205 -22.20 3.00 -13.32
CA SER A 205 -22.19 4.43 -13.63
C SER A 205 -21.10 5.09 -12.80
N LEU A 206 -20.13 5.72 -13.47
CA LEU A 206 -19.06 6.47 -12.84
C LEU A 206 -19.68 7.71 -12.17
N LYS A 207 -19.99 7.61 -10.87
CA LYS A 207 -20.66 8.70 -10.13
C LYS A 207 -19.81 9.97 -9.98
N ASP A 208 -18.49 9.85 -10.16
CA ASP A 208 -17.52 10.91 -9.81
C ASP A 208 -16.74 11.48 -11.01
N TYR A 209 -17.03 11.06 -12.25
CA TYR A 209 -16.46 11.71 -13.44
C TYR A 209 -17.42 12.80 -13.93
N VAL A 210 -17.12 14.06 -13.61
CA VAL A 210 -17.74 15.19 -14.31
C VAL A 210 -17.24 15.14 -15.75
N ASN A 211 -18.12 14.81 -16.68
CA ASN A 211 -17.86 15.00 -18.10
C ASN A 211 -17.86 16.52 -18.34
N GLU A 212 -16.69 17.12 -18.63
CA GLU A 212 -16.61 18.53 -19.02
C GLU A 212 -17.37 18.84 -20.33
N SER A 213 -17.91 17.82 -21.00
CA SER A 213 -18.66 17.95 -22.25
C SER A 213 -20.13 18.38 -22.09
N ASP A 214 -20.70 18.40 -20.90
CA ASP A 214 -22.11 18.80 -20.70
C ASP A 214 -22.31 20.33 -20.51
N SER A 215 -21.23 21.13 -20.56
CA SER A 215 -21.31 22.60 -20.43
C SER A 215 -21.18 23.36 -21.76
N ALA A 216 -20.98 22.68 -22.89
CA ALA A 216 -20.74 23.32 -24.20
C ALA A 216 -21.92 23.24 -25.18
N ALA A 217 -23.06 22.65 -24.80
CA ALA A 217 -24.20 22.43 -25.69
C ALA A 217 -25.34 23.46 -25.55
N ALA A 218 -25.07 24.66 -25.02
CA ALA A 218 -26.08 25.69 -24.83
C ALA A 218 -25.71 27.05 -25.45
N ILE A 219 -25.04 27.07 -26.62
CA ILE A 219 -25.03 28.24 -27.51
C ILE A 219 -25.00 27.76 -28.96
N ILE A 220 -26.17 27.50 -29.53
CA ILE A 220 -26.34 27.52 -30.99
C ILE A 220 -27.41 28.59 -31.24
N ASP A 221 -26.95 29.78 -31.60
CA ASP A 221 -27.77 30.83 -32.20
C ASP A 221 -28.45 30.28 -33.47
N PRO A 222 -29.74 30.58 -33.71
CA PRO A 222 -30.39 30.21 -34.96
C PRO A 222 -29.80 31.04 -36.11
N PRO A 223 -29.56 30.45 -37.30
CA PRO A 223 -29.03 31.21 -38.42
C PRO A 223 -30.11 32.16 -38.97
N SER A 224 -29.77 33.44 -39.00
CA SER A 224 -30.52 34.50 -39.65
C SER A 224 -30.71 34.18 -41.14
N ILE A 225 -31.96 33.99 -41.56
CA ILE A 225 -32.33 33.86 -42.96
C ILE A 225 -32.10 35.22 -43.63
N ILE A 226 -31.12 35.26 -44.54
CA ILE A 226 -30.95 36.34 -45.51
C ILE A 226 -32.09 36.23 -46.52
N ALA A 227 -32.98 37.22 -46.53
CA ALA A 227 -33.93 37.41 -47.62
C ALA A 227 -33.33 38.42 -48.61
N ASP A 228 -32.70 37.89 -49.66
CA ASP A 228 -32.53 38.57 -50.94
C ASP A 228 -33.42 37.83 -51.94
N ASP A 229 -34.55 38.42 -52.34
CA ASP A 229 -34.93 38.46 -53.76
C ASP A 229 -36.07 39.49 -54.01
N LYS A 230 -35.75 40.42 -54.91
CA LYS A 230 -36.59 41.14 -55.90
C LYS A 230 -37.72 42.10 -55.52
#